data_AF-A0A812FMU4-F1
#
_entry.id   AF-A0A812FMU4-F1
#
_cell.length_a   1.000
_cell.length_b   1.000
_cell.length_c   1.000
_cell.angle_alpha   90.00
_cell.angle_beta   90.00
_cell.angle_gamma   90.00
#
_symmetry.space_group_name_H-M   'P 1'
#
loop_
_entity.id
_entity.type
_entity.pdbx_description
1 polymer ?
#
loop_
_entity_poly.entity_id
_entity_poly.type
_entity_poly.pdbx_seq_one_letter_code
_entity_poly.pdbx_strand_id
1 'polypeptide(L)' 'MKTLIYDTLVNLANQEPEHHAKIRQNLYEQLDLPFDKQLALYACALGPASSGKLESRQGIDNAVDSAVRLLTTPER' A
#
# COMPACT_ATOMS: atom_id res chain seq x y z
N MET A 1 -4.38 -9.51 -5.19
CA MET A 1 -4.03 -8.09 -5.10
C MET A 1 -4.68 -7.39 -3.90
N LYS A 2 -6.02 -7.27 -3.82
CA LYS A 2 -6.71 -6.55 -2.72
C LYS A 2 -6.27 -7.01 -1.32
N THR A 3 -6.34 -8.33 -1.06
CA THR A 3 -5.90 -8.93 0.22
C THR A 3 -4.44 -8.65 0.52
N LEU A 4 -3.56 -8.80 -0.47
CA LEU A 4 -2.12 -8.55 -0.31
C LEU A 4 -1.81 -7.10 0.07
N ILE A 5 -2.49 -6.13 -0.55
CA ILE A 5 -2.34 -4.71 -0.20
C ILE A 5 -2.86 -4.48 1.22
N TYR A 6 -4.04 -5.01 1.56
CA TYR A 6 -4.62 -4.89 2.91
C TYR A 6 -3.68 -5.41 3.99
N ASP A 7 -3.19 -6.65 3.85
CA ASP A 7 -2.29 -7.28 4.81
C ASP A 7 -0.98 -6.48 4.94
N THR A 8 -0.51 -5.88 3.84
CA THR A 8 0.68 -5.02 3.86
C THR A 8 0.43 -3.74 4.65
N LEU A 9 -0.73 -3.08 4.48
CA LEU A 9 -1.06 -1.88 5.26
C LEU A 9 -1.21 -2.19 6.75
N VAL A 10 -1.83 -3.34 7.08
CA VAL A 10 -1.90 -3.82 8.46
C VAL A 10 -0.51 -4.08 9.03
N ASN A 11 0.39 -4.71 8.27
CA ASN A 11 1.77 -4.92 8.70
C ASN A 11 2.52 -3.59 8.92
N LEU A 12 2.38 -2.64 8.01
CA LEU A 12 3.00 -1.31 8.16
C LEU A 12 2.49 -0.56 9.40
N ALA A 13 1.20 -0.68 9.72
CA ALA A 13 0.61 -0.03 10.88
C ALA A 13 1.04 -0.66 12.22
N ASN A 14 1.47 -1.93 12.22
CA ASN A 14 1.78 -2.69 13.44
C ASN A 14 3.27 -3.02 13.62
N GLN A 15 4.14 -2.61 12.69
CA GLN A 15 5.58 -2.89 12.73
C GLN A 15 6.38 -1.61 12.93
N GLU A 16 7.57 -1.74 13.48
CA GLU A 16 8.49 -0.61 13.69
C GLU A 16 8.99 -0.02 12.34
N PRO A 17 9.26 1.31 12.28
CA PRO A 17 9.67 2.01 11.06
C PRO A 17 10.84 1.40 10.30
N GLU A 18 11.79 0.76 11.00
CA GLU A 18 12.97 0.09 10.43
C GLU A 18 12.58 -1.05 9.47
N HIS A 19 11.42 -1.68 9.69
CA HIS A 19 10.91 -2.75 8.84
C HIS A 19 10.10 -2.25 7.64
N HIS A 20 9.62 -1.00 7.68
CA HIS A 20 8.68 -0.49 6.69
C HIS A 20 9.25 -0.50 5.27
N ALA A 21 10.53 -0.16 5.11
CA ALA A 21 11.19 -0.17 3.80
C ALA A 21 11.14 -1.56 3.16
N LYS A 22 11.46 -2.60 3.93
CA LYS A 22 11.41 -4.01 3.47
C LYS A 22 9.99 -4.46 3.19
N ILE A 23 9.03 -4.11 4.04
CA ILE A 23 7.62 -4.46 3.85
C ILE A 23 7.08 -3.87 2.54
N ARG A 24 7.36 -2.58 2.25
CA ARG A 24 6.95 -1.94 0.99
C ARG A 24 7.64 -2.58 -0.22
N GLN A 25 8.94 -2.85 -0.12
CA GLN A 25 9.71 -3.47 -1.21
C GLN A 25 9.17 -4.86 -1.58
N ASN A 26 8.89 -5.69 -0.58
CA ASN A 26 8.30 -7.02 -0.80
C ASN A 26 6.93 -6.96 -1.49
N LEU A 27 6.13 -5.90 -1.24
CA LEU A 27 4.86 -5.73 -1.92
C LEU A 27 5.07 -5.38 -3.40
N TYR A 28 6.00 -4.48 -3.72
CA TYR A 28 6.30 -4.12 -5.10
C TYR A 28 6.78 -5.32 -5.92
N GLU A 29 7.64 -6.17 -5.34
CA GLU A 29 8.15 -7.39 -5.97
C GLU A 29 7.03 -8.41 -6.22
N GLN A 30 6.11 -8.60 -5.27
CA GLN A 30 5.00 -9.54 -5.42
C GLN A 30 3.94 -9.06 -6.44
N LEU A 31 3.78 -7.75 -6.61
CA LEU A 31 2.80 -7.19 -7.55
C LEU A 31 3.39 -6.96 -8.95
N ASP A 32 4.71 -7.07 -9.12
CA ASP A 32 5.46 -6.84 -10.37
C ASP A 32 5.01 -5.54 -11.08
N LEU A 33 4.89 -4.47 -10.30
CA LEU A 33 4.35 -3.19 -10.79
C LEU A 33 5.43 -2.35 -11.48
N PRO A 34 5.08 -1.63 -12.57
CA PRO A 34 5.95 -0.60 -13.11
C PRO A 34 6.06 0.59 -12.14
N PHE A 35 7.11 1.41 -12.31
CA PHE A 35 7.50 2.45 -11.36
C PHE A 35 6.40 3.48 -11.08
N ASP A 36 5.64 3.88 -12.10
CA ASP A 36 4.49 4.80 -11.99
C ASP A 36 3.42 4.25 -11.03
N LYS A 37 3.08 2.97 -11.15
CA LYS A 37 2.12 2.28 -10.28
C LYS A 37 2.67 2.08 -8.87
N GLN A 38 3.97 1.83 -8.73
CA GLN A 38 4.63 1.79 -7.42
C GLN A 38 4.54 3.15 -6.72
N LEU A 39 4.87 4.24 -7.43
CA LEU A 39 4.81 5.60 -6.91
C LEU A 39 3.38 5.98 -6.50
N ALA A 40 2.40 5.64 -7.32
CA ALA A 40 1.01 5.92 -7.02
C ALA A 40 0.49 5.12 -5.82
N LEU A 41 0.83 3.83 -5.74
CA LEU A 41 0.52 2.97 -4.59
C LEU A 41 1.18 3.48 -3.30
N TYR A 42 2.41 3.98 -3.40
CA TYR A 42 3.10 4.62 -2.29
C TYR A 42 2.33 5.83 -1.78
N ALA A 43 2.03 6.77 -2.67
CA ALA A 43 1.40 8.03 -2.32
C ALA A 43 0.00 7.84 -1.71
N CYS A 44 -0.80 6.90 -2.24
CA CYS A 44 -2.18 6.73 -1.84
C CYS A 44 -2.38 5.82 -0.61
N ALA A 45 -1.47 4.87 -0.36
CA ALA A 45 -1.68 3.85 0.67
C ALA A 45 -0.44 3.58 1.53
N LEU A 46 0.72 3.27 0.95
CA LEU A 46 1.87 2.80 1.74
C LEU A 46 2.53 3.91 2.56
N GLY A 47 2.66 5.12 2.01
CA GLY A 47 3.17 6.28 2.73
C GLY A 47 2.28 6.69 3.91
N PRO A 48 0.96 6.82 3.70
CA PRO A 48 0.00 7.01 4.79
C PRO A 48 0.07 5.93 5.88
N ALA A 49 0.13 4.65 5.51
CA ALA A 49 0.28 3.56 6.48
C ALA A 49 1.59 3.66 7.27
N SER A 50 2.73 3.85 6.58
CA SER A 50 4.04 3.97 7.22
C SER A 50 4.19 5.19 8.14
N SER A 51 3.42 6.25 7.91
CA SER A 51 3.42 7.45 8.76
C SER A 51 2.39 7.40 9.90
N GLY A 52 1.73 6.26 10.08
CA GLY A 52 0.70 6.07 11.11
C GLY A 52 -0.63 6.77 10.82
N LYS A 53 -0.84 7.32 9.61
CA LYS A 53 -2.06 8.08 9.27
C LYS A 53 -3.30 7.21 9.01
N LEU A 54 -3.14 5.90 8.94
CA LEU A 54 -4.23 4.93 8.75
C LEU A 54 -4.55 4.21 10.06
N GLU A 55 -4.97 4.96 11.08
CA GLU A 55 -5.19 4.46 12.45
C GLU A 55 -6.47 3.63 12.61
N SER A 56 -7.39 3.68 11.64
CA SER A 56 -8.66 2.98 11.71
C SER A 56 -8.78 1.91 10.63
N ARG A 57 -9.50 0.83 10.96
CA ARG A 57 -9.87 -0.21 10.00
C ARG A 57 -10.55 0.38 8.75
N GLN A 58 -11.46 1.33 8.95
CA GLN A 58 -12.12 2.03 7.84
C GLN A 58 -11.13 2.82 6.97
N GLY A 59 -10.14 3.46 7.59
CA GLY A 59 -9.07 4.14 6.87
C GLY A 59 -8.24 3.19 6.00
N ILE A 60 -7.90 2.01 6.54
CA ILE A 60 -7.20 0.95 5.80
C ILE A 60 -8.06 0.45 4.64
N ASP A 61 -9.33 0.12 4.88
CA ASP A 61 -10.25 -0.36 3.84
C ASP A 61 -10.38 0.66 2.68
N ASN A 62 -10.54 1.94 3.01
CA ASN A 62 -10.64 3.01 2.01
C ASN A 62 -9.34 3.18 1.19
N ALA A 63 -8.18 3.05 1.84
CA ALA A 63 -6.88 3.13 1.18
C ALA A 63 -6.68 1.94 0.22
N VAL A 64 -7.09 0.74 0.63
CA VAL A 64 -7.04 -0.46 -0.21
C VAL A 64 -7.93 -0.32 -1.43
N ASP A 65 -9.17 0.13 -1.28
CA ASP A 65 -10.08 0.31 -2.40
C ASP A 65 -9.57 1.36 -3.39
N SER A 66 -9.00 2.46 -2.88
CA SER A 66 -8.37 3.50 -3.70
C SER A 66 -7.17 2.97 -4.46
N ALA A 67 -6.30 2.20 -3.80
CA ALA A 67 -5.14 1.56 -4.41
C ALA A 67 -5.53 0.56 -5.50
N VAL A 68 -6.49 -0.32 -5.24
CA VAL A 68 -6.97 -1.31 -6.22
C VAL A 68 -7.54 -0.61 -7.45
N ARG A 69 -8.39 0.41 -7.26
CA ARG A 69 -8.95 1.17 -8.38
C ARG A 69 -7.86 1.83 -9.22
N LEU A 70 -6.84 2.41 -8.58
CA LEU A 70 -5.73 3.03 -9.27
C LEU A 70 -4.94 2.02 -10.11
N LEU A 71 -4.63 0.85 -9.54
CA LEU A 71 -3.81 -0.17 -10.21
C LEU A 71 -4.53 -0.86 -11.37
N THR A 72 -5.85 -0.97 -11.32
CA THR A 72 -6.68 -1.60 -12.37
C THR A 72 -7.17 -0.64 -13.43
N THR A 73 -7.05 0.68 -13.23
CA THR A 73 -7.42 1.66 -14.26
C THR A 73 -6.37 1.59 -15.39
N PRO A 74 -6.78 1.38 -16.65
CA PRO A 74 -5.86 1.40 -17.78
C PRO A 74 -5.22 2.78 -17.90
N GLU A 75 -3.92 2.82 -18.21
CA GLU A 75 -3.27 4.07 -18.62
C GLU A 75 -3.93 4.57 -19.91
N ARG A 76 -4.26 5.87 -19.94
CA ARG A 76 -4.95 6.50 -21.07
C ARG A 76 -3.98 6.91 -22.17
#